data_AF-A0A822ZXA7-F1
#
_entry.id   AF-A0A822ZXA7-F1
#
_cell.length_a   1.000
_cell.length_b   1.000
_cell.length_c   1.000
_cell.angle_alpha   90.00
_cell.angle_beta   90.00
_cell.angle_gamma   90.00
#
_symmetry.space_group_name_H-M   'P 1'
#
loop_
_entity.id
_entity.type
_entity.pdbx_description
1 polymer ?
#
loop_
_entity_poly.entity_id
_entity_poly.type
_entity_poly.pdbx_seq_one_letter_code
_entity_poly.pdbx_strand_id
1 'polypeptide(L)'
;MAGWDDSDLSSGSPSGSGAGDSSRIAARSLLGESFKDRMLLGIRICKEDLKRKIMMPQYLRLAMRDAIRFKDPNASDMYVGNGNEEAPQAPMVVFVNSRSGGRLGPFLKERLQELMGEEQVFDLSDVKPLDFVHYGLACLEKLADYGDDCAKDTRGKMRVVVAGGDGTVGWVLGSLAELYKHNREPVPPTGIIPLGTGNDLSRSFGWGGSFSFAWRSFVKRSLHKAVIGPICRLDSWRILVAMPAEESVELPHCLHYSEECTLDQELDIEGEYPESQTFFEGVFYNYFSIGMDAQVAYGFHHLRDEKPYLAQGPISNKLIYSGYGCSQGWFFTPCMSDPDLRFGRSLKLV
;
A
#
# COMPACT_ATOMS: atom_id res chain seq x y z
N MET A 1 60.33 10.06 -26.36
CA MET A 1 61.20 9.81 -25.20
C MET A 1 60.40 8.93 -24.25
N ALA A 2 60.72 7.62 -24.24
CA ALA A 2 60.19 6.51 -23.40
C ALA A 2 58.64 6.35 -23.33
N GLY A 3 57.97 5.26 -23.71
CA GLY A 3 58.35 3.85 -23.80
C GLY A 3 58.42 3.23 -22.40
N TRP A 4 57.47 2.34 -22.05
CA TRP A 4 57.68 0.98 -21.53
C TRP A 4 56.36 0.32 -21.08
N ASP A 5 56.17 -0.92 -21.55
CA ASP A 5 55.29 -1.96 -21.02
C ASP A 5 55.80 -2.50 -19.68
N ASP A 6 54.90 -3.14 -18.93
CA ASP A 6 55.08 -4.31 -18.03
C ASP A 6 53.87 -4.37 -17.07
N SER A 7 53.27 -5.48 -16.66
CA SER A 7 53.44 -6.91 -16.92
C SER A 7 52.35 -7.64 -16.09
N ASP A 8 51.95 -8.82 -16.56
CA ASP A 8 51.13 -9.80 -15.86
C ASP A 8 51.56 -10.08 -14.40
N LEU A 9 50.57 -10.28 -13.52
CA LEU A 9 50.73 -11.10 -12.32
C LEU A 9 49.49 -11.97 -12.12
N SER A 10 49.64 -13.23 -12.51
CA SER A 10 48.81 -14.37 -12.13
C SER A 10 49.11 -14.83 -10.70
N SER A 11 48.08 -15.02 -9.88
CA SER A 11 48.03 -15.97 -8.76
C SER A 11 46.60 -15.96 -8.19
N GLY A 12 45.92 -17.02 -7.83
CA GLY A 12 46.12 -18.46 -7.91
C GLY A 12 44.81 -19.07 -7.40
N SER A 13 44.34 -20.16 -8.00
CA SER A 13 43.17 -20.90 -7.52
C SER A 13 43.59 -21.80 -6.36
N PRO A 14 42.74 -21.99 -5.33
CA PRO A 14 42.67 -23.26 -4.63
C PRO A 14 41.38 -23.99 -5.02
N SER A 15 41.59 -25.17 -5.59
CA SER A 15 40.60 -26.25 -5.62
C SER A 15 40.39 -26.80 -4.21
N GLY A 16 39.13 -26.99 -3.84
CA GLY A 16 38.71 -27.64 -2.59
C GLY A 16 37.24 -28.04 -2.68
N SER A 17 37.01 -29.35 -2.62
CA SER A 17 35.81 -30.10 -3.00
C SER A 17 34.68 -30.08 -1.96
N GLY A 18 33.44 -30.10 -2.47
CA GLY A 18 32.35 -30.97 -1.99
C GLY A 18 31.55 -30.54 -0.76
N ALA A 19 30.33 -30.01 -0.98
CA ALA A 19 29.07 -30.40 -0.32
C ALA A 19 27.94 -29.38 -0.60
N GLY A 20 26.74 -29.87 -0.92
CA GLY A 20 25.47 -29.18 -0.62
C GLY A 20 24.85 -28.34 -1.74
N ASP A 21 24.26 -29.01 -2.73
CA ASP A 21 23.36 -28.42 -3.71
C ASP A 21 21.98 -28.12 -3.07
N SER A 22 21.85 -26.98 -2.39
CA SER A 22 20.54 -26.44 -1.96
C SER A 22 20.52 -24.92 -1.75
N SER A 23 21.65 -24.23 -1.90
CA SER A 23 21.78 -22.77 -1.70
C SER A 23 21.76 -21.94 -3.00
N ARG A 24 21.79 -22.59 -4.18
CA ARG A 24 21.87 -21.90 -5.48
C ARG A 24 20.54 -21.39 -6.04
N ILE A 25 19.40 -21.83 -5.47
CA ILE A 25 18.08 -21.41 -5.97
C ILE A 25 17.61 -20.10 -5.32
N ALA A 26 18.03 -19.80 -4.09
CA ALA A 26 17.66 -18.57 -3.39
C ALA A 26 18.47 -17.32 -3.82
N ALA A 27 19.66 -17.48 -4.37
CA ALA A 27 20.52 -16.35 -4.78
C ALA A 27 20.15 -15.77 -6.16
N ARG A 28 19.30 -16.44 -6.96
CA ARG A 28 18.88 -15.98 -8.28
C ARG A 28 17.68 -15.03 -8.26
N SER A 29 16.89 -14.96 -7.18
CA SER A 29 15.77 -14.01 -7.08
C SER A 29 16.24 -12.61 -6.68
N LEU A 30 17.23 -12.50 -5.78
CA LEU A 30 17.74 -11.22 -5.27
C LEU A 30 18.54 -10.40 -6.31
N LEU A 31 19.18 -11.06 -7.27
CA LEU A 31 19.90 -10.38 -8.37
C LEU A 31 18.98 -9.99 -9.54
N GLY A 32 17.83 -10.65 -9.68
CA GLY A 32 16.84 -10.37 -10.74
C GLY A 32 16.06 -9.07 -10.50
N GLU A 33 15.81 -8.70 -9.24
CA GLU A 33 15.12 -7.47 -8.87
C GLU A 33 15.96 -6.22 -9.14
N SER A 34 17.27 -6.28 -8.86
CA SER A 34 18.20 -5.18 -9.13
C SER A 34 18.36 -4.88 -10.64
N PHE A 35 18.18 -5.89 -11.50
CA PHE A 35 18.34 -5.73 -12.94
C PHE A 35 17.13 -5.08 -13.61
N LYS A 36 15.90 -5.41 -13.18
CA LYS A 36 14.67 -4.76 -13.69
C LYS A 36 14.54 -3.32 -13.20
N ASP A 37 14.90 -3.03 -11.95
CA ASP A 37 14.94 -1.66 -11.43
C ASP A 37 16.08 -0.83 -12.05
N ARG A 38 17.21 -1.45 -12.42
CA ARG A 38 18.26 -0.80 -13.23
C ARG A 38 17.81 -0.47 -14.66
N MET A 39 16.95 -1.29 -15.25
CA MET A 39 16.46 -1.05 -16.62
C MET A 39 15.58 0.21 -16.71
N LEU A 40 14.90 0.59 -15.62
CA LEU A 40 14.12 1.83 -15.51
C LEU A 40 14.94 3.08 -15.13
N LEU A 41 16.20 2.93 -14.69
CA LEU A 41 17.07 4.06 -14.35
C LEU A 41 17.55 4.84 -15.58
N GLY A 42 17.47 4.26 -16.78
CA GLY A 42 17.88 4.89 -18.05
C GLY A 42 16.75 5.49 -18.91
N ILE A 43 15.48 5.26 -18.57
CA ILE A 43 14.35 5.76 -19.38
C ILE A 43 14.02 7.19 -18.98
N ARG A 44 14.32 8.15 -19.86
CA ARG A 44 13.94 9.55 -19.68
C ARG A 44 12.43 9.69 -19.95
N ILE A 45 11.62 9.61 -18.89
CA ILE A 45 10.16 9.77 -18.99
C ILE A 45 9.83 11.23 -19.30
N CYS A 46 9.32 11.46 -20.51
CA CYS A 46 8.80 12.75 -20.95
C CYS A 46 7.60 13.17 -20.09
N LYS A 47 7.63 14.42 -19.58
CA LYS A 47 6.59 14.92 -18.66
C LYS A 47 5.25 15.03 -19.39
N GLU A 48 5.28 15.52 -20.62
CA GLU A 48 4.13 15.81 -21.46
C GLU A 48 3.45 14.52 -21.92
N ASP A 49 4.23 13.49 -22.28
CA ASP A 49 3.68 12.18 -22.62
C ASP A 49 3.05 11.50 -21.40
N LEU A 50 3.65 11.63 -20.22
CA LEU A 50 3.07 11.09 -18.99
C LEU A 50 1.74 11.79 -18.68
N LYS A 51 1.69 13.13 -18.80
CA LYS A 51 0.46 13.92 -18.63
C LYS A 51 -0.67 13.43 -19.54
N ARG A 52 -0.39 13.28 -20.84
CA ARG A 52 -1.37 12.79 -21.83
C ARG A 52 -1.93 11.42 -21.49
N LYS A 53 -1.12 10.55 -20.85
CA LYS A 53 -1.52 9.19 -20.50
C LYS A 53 -2.35 9.07 -19.23
N ILE A 54 -2.27 10.03 -18.30
CA ILE A 54 -2.87 9.91 -16.95
C ILE A 54 -3.91 10.99 -16.61
N MET A 55 -3.84 12.16 -17.26
CA MET A 55 -4.69 13.29 -16.94
C MET A 55 -6.06 13.11 -17.57
N MET A 56 -7.10 13.20 -16.75
CA MET A 56 -8.49 13.14 -17.21
C MET A 56 -8.90 14.46 -17.89
N PRO A 57 -9.87 14.39 -18.83
CA PRO A 57 -10.53 15.58 -19.37
C PRO A 57 -11.00 16.53 -18.28
N GLN A 58 -10.92 17.84 -18.55
CA GLN A 58 -11.18 18.86 -17.54
C GLN A 58 -12.61 18.77 -16.98
N TYR A 59 -13.61 18.52 -17.82
CA TYR A 59 -15.00 18.47 -17.37
C TYR A 59 -15.24 17.29 -16.41
N LEU A 60 -14.67 16.10 -16.66
CA LEU A 60 -14.74 14.96 -15.74
C LEU A 60 -14.05 15.24 -14.40
N ARG A 61 -12.90 15.92 -14.44
CA ARG A 61 -12.18 16.33 -13.22
C ARG A 61 -13.02 17.27 -12.35
N LEU A 62 -13.65 18.27 -12.97
CA LEU A 62 -14.49 19.24 -12.27
C LEU A 62 -15.78 18.60 -11.74
N ALA A 63 -16.42 17.73 -12.54
CA ALA A 63 -17.58 16.97 -12.13
C ALA A 63 -17.28 16.08 -10.91
N MET A 64 -16.18 15.33 -10.95
CA MET A 64 -15.73 14.49 -9.84
C MET A 64 -15.42 15.32 -8.58
N ARG A 65 -14.72 16.45 -8.73
CA ARG A 65 -14.42 17.37 -7.61
C ARG A 65 -15.70 17.85 -6.94
N ASP A 66 -16.67 18.31 -7.73
CA ASP A 66 -17.91 18.88 -7.18
C ASP A 66 -18.81 17.81 -6.59
N ALA A 67 -18.90 16.63 -7.21
CA ALA A 67 -19.62 15.49 -6.65
C ALA A 67 -19.10 15.10 -5.26
N ILE A 68 -17.77 15.02 -5.10
CA ILE A 68 -17.14 14.73 -3.80
C ILE A 68 -17.38 15.88 -2.81
N ARG A 69 -17.22 17.13 -3.24
CA ARG A 69 -17.36 18.31 -2.39
C ARG A 69 -18.78 18.46 -1.83
N PHE A 70 -19.79 18.28 -2.68
CA PHE A 70 -21.19 18.39 -2.31
C PHE A 70 -21.78 17.09 -1.76
N LYS A 71 -21.02 15.99 -1.82
CA LYS A 71 -21.49 14.65 -1.44
C LYS A 71 -22.78 14.29 -2.17
N ASP A 72 -22.81 14.62 -3.44
CA ASP A 72 -23.96 14.42 -4.32
C ASP A 72 -23.46 14.03 -5.72
N PRO A 73 -23.71 12.78 -6.17
CA PRO A 73 -23.34 12.38 -7.53
C PRO A 73 -24.04 13.22 -8.60
N ASN A 74 -25.16 13.88 -8.29
CA ASN A 74 -25.92 14.70 -9.25
C ASN A 74 -25.30 16.08 -9.49
N ALA A 75 -24.34 16.52 -8.68
CA ALA A 75 -23.61 17.75 -8.93
C ALA A 75 -22.84 17.72 -10.28
N SER A 76 -22.68 16.53 -10.88
CA SER A 76 -22.10 16.35 -12.20
C SER A 76 -22.97 16.84 -13.36
N ASP A 77 -24.27 17.04 -13.16
CA ASP A 77 -25.24 17.27 -14.26
C ASP A 77 -25.00 18.59 -15.01
N MET A 78 -24.24 19.51 -14.40
CA MET A 78 -23.83 20.76 -15.02
C MET A 78 -22.63 20.60 -15.98
N TYR A 79 -21.97 19.44 -15.97
CA TYR A 79 -20.76 19.17 -16.72
C TYR A 79 -21.04 18.20 -17.86
N VAL A 80 -20.93 18.70 -19.08
CA VAL A 80 -21.10 17.91 -20.31
C VAL A 80 -19.83 18.06 -21.15
N GLY A 81 -19.30 16.94 -21.65
CA GLY A 81 -18.19 16.96 -22.61
C GLY A 81 -18.62 17.57 -23.94
N ASN A 82 -17.68 18.09 -24.73
CA ASN A 82 -17.99 18.63 -26.05
C ASN A 82 -18.12 17.52 -27.12
N GLY A 83 -17.98 16.25 -26.73
CA GLY A 83 -18.11 15.07 -27.60
C GLY A 83 -16.86 14.73 -28.41
N ASN A 84 -15.76 15.47 -28.23
CA ASN A 84 -14.49 15.27 -28.94
C ASN A 84 -13.36 14.82 -28.00
N GLU A 85 -13.65 14.68 -26.71
CA GLU A 85 -12.67 14.31 -25.70
C GLU A 85 -12.45 12.80 -25.66
N GLU A 86 -11.20 12.37 -25.82
CA GLU A 86 -10.83 10.96 -25.65
C GLU A 86 -10.37 10.69 -24.22
N ALA A 87 -10.76 9.53 -23.69
CA ALA A 87 -10.27 9.05 -22.41
C ALA A 87 -8.76 8.76 -22.49
N PRO A 88 -7.98 9.13 -21.46
CA PRO A 88 -6.55 8.86 -21.45
C PRO A 88 -6.27 7.34 -21.38
N GLN A 89 -5.03 6.94 -21.71
CA GLN A 89 -4.63 5.52 -21.71
C GLN A 89 -4.82 4.84 -20.33
N ALA A 90 -4.50 5.56 -19.26
CA ALA A 90 -4.58 5.08 -17.88
C ALA A 90 -4.95 6.25 -16.95
N PRO A 91 -6.21 6.72 -16.97
CA PRO A 91 -6.68 7.80 -16.11
C PRO A 91 -6.38 7.45 -14.66
N MET A 92 -5.83 8.40 -13.90
CA MET A 92 -5.27 8.06 -12.60
C MET A 92 -5.71 9.01 -11.51
N VAL A 93 -6.04 8.47 -10.34
CA VAL A 93 -6.26 9.24 -9.11
C VAL A 93 -5.17 8.90 -8.12
N VAL A 94 -4.68 9.90 -7.38
CA VAL A 94 -3.66 9.71 -6.36
C VAL A 94 -4.18 10.12 -5.00
N PHE A 95 -4.16 9.20 -4.04
CA PHE A 95 -4.37 9.49 -2.63
C PHE A 95 -3.02 9.75 -1.95
N VAL A 96 -2.90 10.87 -1.25
CA VAL A 96 -1.68 11.25 -0.54
C VAL A 96 -1.98 11.36 0.94
N ASN A 97 -1.24 10.63 1.77
CA ASN A 97 -1.23 10.86 3.20
C ASN A 97 -0.16 11.90 3.54
N SER A 98 -0.56 13.16 3.66
CA SER A 98 0.36 14.27 3.92
C SER A 98 1.09 14.18 5.28
N ARG A 99 0.55 13.40 6.22
CA ARG A 99 1.16 13.15 7.54
C ARG A 99 2.25 12.07 7.52
N SER A 100 2.31 11.25 6.46
CA SER A 100 3.31 10.19 6.30
C SER A 100 4.64 10.70 5.72
N GLY A 101 5.74 9.98 5.98
CA GLY A 101 7.01 10.18 5.28
C GLY A 101 7.82 11.42 5.69
N GLY A 102 7.75 11.86 6.96
CA GLY A 102 8.64 12.90 7.48
C GLY A 102 8.37 14.31 6.92
N ARG A 103 7.08 14.66 6.70
CA ARG A 103 6.61 15.97 6.17
C ARG A 103 6.94 16.24 4.69
N LEU A 104 7.31 15.23 3.91
CA LEU A 104 7.45 15.37 2.45
C LEU A 104 6.09 15.37 1.70
N GLY A 105 5.00 15.04 2.40
CA GLY A 105 3.65 14.94 1.86
C GLY A 105 3.18 16.17 1.06
N PRO A 106 3.27 17.40 1.60
CA PRO A 106 2.86 18.61 0.89
C PRO A 106 3.63 18.86 -0.42
N PHE A 107 4.96 18.68 -0.41
CA PHE A 107 5.79 18.82 -1.62
C PHE A 107 5.50 17.74 -2.66
N LEU A 108 5.18 16.52 -2.21
CA LEU A 108 4.75 15.45 -3.08
C LEU A 108 3.39 15.76 -3.71
N LYS A 109 2.43 16.25 -2.92
CA LYS A 109 1.10 16.67 -3.38
C LYS A 109 1.24 17.72 -4.48
N GLU A 110 1.95 18.82 -4.22
CA GLU A 110 2.20 19.88 -5.21
C GLU A 110 2.79 19.32 -6.50
N ARG A 111 3.79 18.44 -6.39
CA ARG A 111 4.42 17.83 -7.56
C ARG A 111 3.47 16.92 -8.36
N LEU A 112 2.61 16.18 -7.69
CA LEU A 112 1.59 15.34 -8.34
C LEU A 112 0.56 16.23 -9.04
N GLN A 113 0.11 17.31 -8.39
CA GLN A 113 -0.84 18.26 -8.96
C GLN A 113 -0.27 18.92 -10.22
N GLU A 114 1.02 19.26 -10.26
CA GLU A 114 1.69 19.72 -11.48
C GLU A 114 1.67 18.70 -12.64
N LEU A 115 1.53 17.41 -12.34
CA LEU A 115 1.55 16.30 -13.31
C LEU A 115 0.15 15.83 -13.73
N MET A 116 -0.89 15.98 -12.91
CA MET A 116 -2.22 15.43 -13.22
C MET A 116 -3.41 16.32 -12.82
N GLY A 117 -3.16 17.55 -12.38
CA GLY A 117 -4.22 18.47 -11.94
C GLY A 117 -4.56 18.27 -10.47
N GLU A 118 -5.15 19.31 -9.87
CA GLU A 118 -5.46 19.33 -8.44
C GLU A 118 -6.60 18.38 -8.09
N GLU A 119 -7.55 18.20 -9.01
CA GLU A 119 -8.77 17.41 -8.82
C GLU A 119 -8.51 15.90 -8.85
N GLN A 120 -7.35 15.46 -9.36
CA GLN A 120 -6.95 14.04 -9.39
C GLN A 120 -6.03 13.66 -8.22
N VAL A 121 -5.69 14.61 -7.33
CA VAL A 121 -4.78 14.39 -6.19
C VAL A 121 -5.51 14.70 -4.89
N PHE A 122 -5.92 13.65 -4.19
CA PHE A 122 -6.68 13.74 -2.95
C PHE A 122 -5.75 13.62 -1.74
N ASP A 123 -5.75 14.62 -0.85
CA ASP A 123 -5.17 14.45 0.48
C ASP A 123 -6.16 13.70 1.34
N LEU A 124 -5.70 12.63 1.98
CA LEU A 124 -6.53 11.78 2.84
C LEU A 124 -7.01 12.49 4.12
N SER A 125 -6.41 13.63 4.46
CA SER A 125 -6.91 14.50 5.52
C SER A 125 -8.15 15.30 5.08
N ASP A 126 -8.30 15.54 3.78
CA ASP A 126 -9.37 16.38 3.21
C ASP A 126 -10.50 15.53 2.61
N VAL A 127 -10.14 14.46 1.87
CA VAL A 127 -11.08 13.60 1.15
C VAL A 127 -10.90 12.16 1.61
N LYS A 128 -11.96 11.57 2.16
CA LYS A 128 -11.96 10.14 2.53
C LYS A 128 -12.03 9.28 1.26
N PRO A 129 -11.31 8.15 1.18
CA PRO A 129 -11.39 7.24 0.04
C PRO A 129 -12.82 6.76 -0.24
N LEU A 130 -13.62 6.63 0.81
CA LEU A 130 -15.04 6.29 0.71
C LEU A 130 -15.88 7.34 -0.01
N ASP A 131 -15.64 8.62 0.27
CA ASP A 131 -16.35 9.72 -0.42
C ASP A 131 -15.99 9.72 -1.92
N PHE A 132 -14.75 9.35 -2.27
CA PHE A 132 -14.37 9.14 -3.67
C PHE A 132 -15.13 7.98 -4.32
N VAL A 133 -15.33 6.86 -3.62
CA VAL A 133 -16.10 5.71 -4.13
C VAL A 133 -17.59 6.04 -4.28
N HIS A 134 -18.19 6.69 -3.30
CA HIS A 134 -19.62 7.00 -3.30
C HIS A 134 -20.01 8.14 -4.24
N TYR A 135 -19.15 9.15 -4.38
CA TYR A 135 -19.48 10.35 -5.13
C TYR A 135 -18.63 10.52 -6.38
N GLY A 136 -17.32 10.33 -6.28
CA GLY A 136 -16.40 10.50 -7.40
C GLY A 136 -16.59 9.45 -8.50
N LEU A 137 -16.59 8.17 -8.13
CA LEU A 137 -16.84 7.07 -9.08
C LEU A 137 -18.29 7.04 -9.55
N ALA A 138 -19.26 7.25 -8.66
CA ALA A 138 -20.67 7.28 -9.03
C ALA A 138 -20.99 8.40 -10.02
N CYS A 139 -20.34 9.56 -9.89
CA CYS A 139 -20.41 10.63 -10.88
C CYS A 139 -19.99 10.16 -12.28
N LEU A 140 -18.85 9.46 -12.40
CA LEU A 140 -18.37 8.96 -13.70
C LEU A 140 -19.30 7.89 -14.28
N GLU A 141 -19.81 7.00 -13.43
CA GLU A 141 -20.79 5.97 -13.83
C GLU A 141 -22.10 6.61 -14.31
N LYS A 142 -22.59 7.62 -13.60
CA LYS A 142 -23.80 8.37 -13.99
C LYS A 142 -23.63 9.07 -15.34
N LEU A 143 -22.50 9.75 -15.56
CA LEU A 143 -22.21 10.38 -16.85
C LEU A 143 -22.14 9.34 -17.98
N ALA A 144 -21.55 8.16 -17.71
CA ALA A 144 -21.54 7.05 -18.64
C ALA A 144 -22.96 6.54 -18.97
N ASP A 145 -23.85 6.47 -17.98
CA ASP A 145 -25.26 6.09 -18.17
C ASP A 145 -26.04 7.10 -19.02
N TYR A 146 -25.66 8.37 -18.98
CA TYR A 146 -26.19 9.43 -19.86
C TYR A 146 -25.60 9.42 -21.27
N GLY A 147 -24.73 8.46 -21.59
CA GLY A 147 -24.15 8.28 -22.92
C GLY A 147 -22.81 8.98 -23.14
N ASP A 148 -22.12 9.41 -22.06
CA ASP A 148 -20.76 9.90 -22.17
C ASP A 148 -19.76 8.74 -22.30
N ASP A 149 -19.38 8.42 -23.53
CA ASP A 149 -18.40 7.36 -23.84
C ASP A 149 -17.02 7.65 -23.23
N CYS A 150 -16.63 8.92 -23.08
CA CYS A 150 -15.36 9.30 -22.48
C CYS A 150 -15.37 9.06 -20.97
N ALA A 151 -16.48 9.35 -20.29
CA ALA A 151 -16.67 9.01 -18.88
C ALA A 151 -16.65 7.49 -18.67
N LYS A 152 -17.34 6.75 -19.54
CA LYS A 152 -17.38 5.27 -19.51
C LYS A 152 -15.99 4.66 -19.65
N ASP A 153 -15.23 5.09 -20.66
CA ASP A 153 -13.88 4.63 -20.89
C ASP A 153 -12.93 5.05 -19.75
N THR A 154 -13.11 6.26 -19.23
CA THR A 154 -12.33 6.76 -18.09
C THR A 154 -12.58 5.88 -16.87
N ARG A 155 -13.84 5.58 -16.54
CA ARG A 155 -14.24 4.70 -15.43
C ARG A 155 -13.71 3.28 -15.60
N GLY A 156 -13.70 2.75 -16.83
CA GLY A 156 -13.23 1.40 -17.15
C GLY A 156 -11.70 1.24 -17.11
N LYS A 157 -10.95 2.29 -17.46
CA LYS A 157 -9.48 2.27 -17.53
C LYS A 157 -8.80 2.87 -16.30
N MET A 158 -9.57 3.37 -15.34
CA MET A 158 -9.06 4.13 -14.20
C MET A 158 -8.10 3.29 -13.34
N ARG A 159 -7.04 3.93 -12.86
CA ARG A 159 -6.09 3.38 -11.90
C ARG A 159 -6.02 4.28 -10.67
N VAL A 160 -5.77 3.68 -9.51
CA VAL A 160 -5.54 4.41 -8.26
C VAL A 160 -4.08 4.28 -7.88
N VAL A 161 -3.47 5.33 -7.34
CA VAL A 161 -2.14 5.26 -6.71
C VAL A 161 -2.25 5.81 -5.30
N VAL A 162 -1.64 5.11 -4.35
CA VAL A 162 -1.64 5.54 -2.94
C VAL A 162 -0.22 5.88 -2.52
N ALA A 163 -0.02 7.13 -2.11
CA ALA A 163 1.22 7.63 -1.53
C ALA A 163 1.11 7.62 0.00
N GLY A 164 1.66 6.60 0.63
CA GLY A 164 1.50 6.33 2.05
C GLY A 164 2.31 5.12 2.54
N GLY A 165 2.10 4.72 3.79
CA GLY A 165 2.54 3.42 4.32
C GLY A 165 1.44 2.36 4.21
N ASP A 166 1.70 1.15 4.71
CA ASP A 166 0.80 0.01 4.57
C ASP A 166 -0.62 0.26 5.10
N GLY A 167 -0.77 0.89 6.28
CA GLY A 167 -2.09 1.23 6.82
C GLY A 167 -2.88 2.22 5.94
N THR A 168 -2.20 3.14 5.25
CA THR A 168 -2.84 4.05 4.29
C THR A 168 -3.30 3.30 3.04
N VAL A 169 -2.46 2.40 2.52
CA VAL A 169 -2.82 1.55 1.38
C VAL A 169 -4.01 0.65 1.73
N GLY A 170 -3.98 0.02 2.90
CA GLY A 170 -5.08 -0.81 3.41
C GLY A 170 -6.39 -0.05 3.55
N TRP A 171 -6.36 1.20 4.03
CA TRP A 171 -7.56 2.04 4.11
C TRP A 171 -8.19 2.29 2.74
N VAL A 172 -7.39 2.67 1.74
CA VAL A 172 -7.88 2.90 0.37
C VAL A 172 -8.40 1.62 -0.25
N LEU A 173 -7.66 0.51 -0.13
CA LEU A 173 -8.10 -0.80 -0.64
C LEU A 173 -9.42 -1.26 0.02
N GLY A 174 -9.56 -1.05 1.34
CA GLY A 174 -10.79 -1.36 2.07
C GLY A 174 -11.98 -0.55 1.58
N SER A 175 -11.81 0.75 1.29
CA SER A 175 -12.88 1.56 0.68
C SER A 175 -13.19 1.14 -0.75
N LEU A 176 -12.19 0.80 -1.56
CA LEU A 176 -12.41 0.29 -2.92
C LEU A 176 -13.11 -1.08 -2.91
N ALA A 177 -12.92 -1.89 -1.86
CA ALA A 177 -13.58 -3.18 -1.73
C ALA A 177 -15.11 -3.08 -1.58
N GLU A 178 -15.65 -1.93 -1.18
CA GLU A 178 -17.11 -1.71 -1.17
C GLU A 178 -17.73 -1.79 -2.57
N LEU A 179 -16.95 -1.53 -3.62
CA LEU A 179 -17.40 -1.74 -4.98
C LEU A 179 -17.80 -3.20 -5.23
N TYR A 180 -17.08 -4.17 -4.65
CA TYR A 180 -17.48 -5.59 -4.75
C TYR A 180 -18.80 -5.85 -4.01
N LYS A 181 -18.98 -5.27 -2.82
CA LYS A 181 -20.23 -5.42 -2.02
C LYS A 181 -21.45 -4.91 -2.78
N HIS A 182 -21.29 -3.84 -3.54
CA HIS A 182 -22.35 -3.23 -4.34
C HIS A 182 -22.39 -3.70 -5.80
N ASN A 183 -21.59 -4.70 -6.17
CA ASN A 183 -21.49 -5.23 -7.53
C ASN A 183 -21.17 -4.15 -8.60
N ARG A 184 -20.32 -3.17 -8.23
CA ARG A 184 -19.91 -2.03 -9.06
C ARG A 184 -18.53 -2.27 -9.68
N GLU A 185 -18.50 -2.88 -10.86
CA GLU A 185 -17.25 -3.17 -11.58
C GLU A 185 -16.88 -2.09 -12.62
N PRO A 186 -15.59 -1.97 -13.00
CA PRO A 186 -14.42 -2.65 -12.43
C PRO A 186 -13.91 -1.98 -11.15
N VAL A 187 -13.24 -2.75 -10.28
CA VAL A 187 -12.47 -2.17 -9.17
C VAL A 187 -11.12 -1.65 -9.70
N PRO A 188 -10.79 -0.36 -9.53
CA PRO A 188 -9.55 0.20 -10.06
C PRO A 188 -8.30 -0.47 -9.49
N PRO A 189 -7.34 -0.93 -10.32
CA PRO A 189 -6.07 -1.45 -9.82
C PRO A 189 -5.31 -0.35 -9.09
N THR A 190 -4.65 -0.74 -7.99
CA THR A 190 -3.98 0.18 -7.08
C THR A 190 -2.45 0.04 -7.13
N GLY A 191 -1.75 1.14 -7.41
CA GLY A 191 -0.30 1.25 -7.28
C GLY A 191 0.12 1.93 -5.98
N ILE A 192 1.39 1.79 -5.60
CA ILE A 192 1.89 2.30 -4.30
C ILE A 192 3.10 3.22 -4.51
N ILE A 193 3.10 4.37 -3.85
CA ILE A 193 4.26 5.23 -3.62
C ILE A 193 4.64 5.09 -2.13
N PRO A 194 5.72 4.36 -1.79
CA PRO A 194 6.05 4.01 -0.42
C PRO A 194 6.56 5.23 0.37
N LEU A 195 5.71 5.80 1.22
CA LEU A 195 6.05 6.90 2.14
C LEU A 195 6.26 6.44 3.59
N GLY A 196 5.95 5.18 3.91
CA GLY A 196 6.09 4.61 5.25
C GLY A 196 7.51 4.13 5.56
N THR A 197 7.66 3.49 6.72
CA THR A 197 8.94 2.87 7.16
C THR A 197 9.02 1.39 6.78
N GLY A 198 7.93 0.61 6.95
CA GLY A 198 7.83 -0.81 6.60
C GLY A 198 7.65 -1.02 5.09
N ASN A 199 6.53 -0.51 4.56
CA ASN A 199 6.16 -0.58 3.14
C ASN A 199 6.16 -2.02 2.61
N ASP A 200 5.65 -2.96 3.40
CA ASP A 200 5.69 -4.39 3.08
C ASP A 200 4.90 -4.70 1.81
N LEU A 201 3.70 -4.11 1.63
CA LEU A 201 2.93 -4.24 0.39
C LEU A 201 3.72 -3.71 -0.80
N SER A 202 4.36 -2.55 -0.62
CA SER A 202 5.14 -1.92 -1.68
C SER A 202 6.31 -2.81 -2.12
N ARG A 203 6.98 -3.48 -1.17
CA ARG A 203 8.08 -4.43 -1.45
C ARG A 203 7.56 -5.68 -2.16
N SER A 204 6.50 -6.30 -1.65
CA SER A 204 5.93 -7.53 -2.21
C SER A 204 5.47 -7.37 -3.66
N PHE A 205 4.95 -6.19 -4.02
CA PHE A 205 4.53 -5.87 -5.40
C PHE A 205 5.59 -5.10 -6.22
N GLY A 206 6.82 -5.01 -5.70
CA GLY A 206 7.98 -4.45 -6.40
C GLY A 206 7.93 -2.93 -6.63
N TRP A 207 7.09 -2.18 -5.92
CA TRP A 207 7.02 -0.72 -5.96
C TRP A 207 8.17 -0.01 -5.21
N GLY A 208 8.97 -0.79 -4.49
CA GLY A 208 10.17 -0.36 -3.80
C GLY A 208 9.98 -0.26 -2.28
N GLY A 209 11.09 -0.13 -1.56
CA GLY A 209 11.07 -0.18 -0.09
C GLY A 209 11.15 1.17 0.62
N SER A 210 11.48 2.24 -0.09
CA SER A 210 11.73 3.56 0.48
C SER A 210 11.57 4.68 -0.53
N PHE A 211 11.06 5.82 -0.09
CA PHE A 211 11.03 7.03 -0.88
C PHE A 211 12.45 7.55 -1.13
N SER A 212 12.86 7.64 -2.41
CA SER A 212 14.22 8.02 -2.81
C SER A 212 14.51 9.51 -2.57
N PHE A 213 15.76 9.85 -2.25
CA PHE A 213 16.25 11.24 -2.24
C PHE A 213 16.02 11.96 -3.59
N ALA A 214 16.06 11.22 -4.70
CA ALA A 214 15.70 11.71 -6.03
C ALA A 214 14.18 11.64 -6.28
N TRP A 215 13.40 12.12 -5.32
CA TRP A 215 11.96 11.89 -5.24
C TRP A 215 11.18 12.39 -6.46
N ARG A 216 11.59 13.52 -7.07
CA ARG A 216 10.92 14.06 -8.27
C ARG A 216 10.95 13.09 -9.44
N SER A 217 12.08 12.42 -9.65
CA SER A 217 12.23 11.41 -10.71
C SER A 217 11.57 10.10 -10.31
N PHE A 218 11.60 9.76 -9.02
CA PHE A 218 10.88 8.61 -8.48
C PHE A 218 9.38 8.70 -8.73
N VAL A 219 8.73 9.83 -8.41
CA VAL A 219 7.29 10.03 -8.65
C VAL A 219 6.92 9.81 -10.11
N LYS A 220 7.68 10.39 -11.06
CA LYS A 220 7.43 10.16 -12.50
C LYS A 220 7.58 8.68 -12.87
N ARG A 221 8.61 8.00 -12.35
CA ARG A 221 8.81 6.56 -12.59
C ARG A 221 7.69 5.73 -11.99
N SER A 222 7.22 6.05 -10.79
CA SER A 222 6.10 5.37 -10.13
C SER A 222 4.81 5.55 -10.93
N LEU A 223 4.48 6.77 -11.36
CA LEU A 223 3.31 7.02 -12.20
C LEU A 223 3.42 6.30 -13.55
N HIS A 224 4.59 6.37 -14.20
CA HIS A 224 4.81 5.64 -15.46
C HIS A 224 4.68 4.12 -15.25
N LYS A 225 5.25 3.57 -14.17
CA LYS A 225 5.08 2.17 -13.78
C LYS A 225 3.61 1.84 -13.52
N ALA A 226 2.84 2.74 -12.93
CA ALA A 226 1.39 2.56 -12.77
C ALA A 226 0.61 2.59 -14.08
N VAL A 227 1.13 3.24 -15.14
CA VAL A 227 0.54 3.18 -16.49
C VAL A 227 0.84 1.85 -17.17
N ILE A 228 2.11 1.43 -17.22
CA ILE A 228 2.56 0.27 -18.02
C ILE A 228 2.57 -1.05 -17.25
N GLY A 229 2.47 -0.98 -15.92
CA GLY A 229 2.64 -2.12 -15.03
C GLY A 229 1.53 -3.14 -15.20
N PRO A 230 1.85 -4.45 -15.08
CA PRO A 230 0.86 -5.51 -15.09
C PRO A 230 -0.05 -5.40 -13.88
N ILE A 231 -1.31 -5.79 -14.07
CA ILE A 231 -2.28 -5.91 -12.98
C ILE A 231 -2.09 -7.29 -12.35
N CYS A 232 -2.03 -7.33 -11.03
CA CYS A 232 -1.95 -8.55 -10.24
C CYS A 232 -3.13 -8.62 -9.29
N ARG A 233 -3.50 -9.84 -8.89
CA ARG A 233 -4.51 -10.07 -7.86
C ARG A 233 -3.82 -9.98 -6.50
N LEU A 234 -4.53 -9.44 -5.52
CA LEU A 234 -4.13 -9.39 -4.13
C LEU A 234 -5.21 -10.10 -3.33
N ASP A 235 -4.80 -11.08 -2.53
CA ASP A 235 -5.68 -11.75 -1.60
C ASP A 235 -5.93 -10.86 -0.37
N SER A 236 -7.16 -10.88 0.13
CA SER A 236 -7.58 -10.10 1.29
C SER A 236 -8.15 -11.03 2.36
N TRP A 237 -7.67 -10.89 3.59
CA TRP A 237 -8.01 -11.79 4.68
C TRP A 237 -9.01 -11.08 5.58
N ARG A 238 -10.23 -11.62 5.66
CA ARG A 238 -11.24 -11.17 6.62
C ARG A 238 -11.00 -11.90 7.93
N ILE A 239 -10.70 -11.16 8.99
CA ILE A 239 -10.43 -11.72 10.32
C ILE A 239 -11.56 -11.32 11.24
N LEU A 240 -12.16 -12.31 11.90
CA LEU A 240 -13.14 -12.14 12.95
C LEU A 240 -12.48 -12.50 14.28
N VAL A 241 -12.56 -11.59 15.25
CA VAL A 241 -12.04 -11.75 16.60
C VAL A 241 -13.23 -11.75 17.55
N ALA A 242 -13.42 -12.84 18.30
CA ALA A 242 -14.40 -12.91 19.37
C ALA A 242 -13.71 -12.59 20.70
N MET A 243 -14.30 -11.70 21.50
CA MET A 243 -13.82 -11.37 22.84
C MET A 243 -14.95 -11.47 23.87
N PRO A 244 -14.64 -11.73 25.15
CA PRO A 244 -15.63 -11.63 26.23
C PRO A 244 -16.21 -10.21 26.32
N ALA A 245 -17.52 -10.08 26.54
CA ALA A 245 -18.22 -8.80 26.46
C ALA A 245 -17.87 -7.76 27.55
N GLU A 246 -17.09 -8.12 28.57
CA GLU A 246 -16.87 -7.29 29.76
C GLU A 246 -15.72 -6.27 29.64
N GLU A 247 -14.90 -6.33 28.59
CA GLU A 247 -13.78 -5.40 28.40
C GLU A 247 -14.08 -4.32 27.35
N SER A 248 -14.02 -3.05 27.76
CA SER A 248 -13.96 -1.93 26.82
C SER A 248 -12.57 -1.88 26.18
N VAL A 249 -12.45 -2.41 24.97
CA VAL A 249 -11.18 -2.43 24.22
C VAL A 249 -11.11 -1.24 23.28
N GLU A 250 -10.01 -0.51 23.30
CA GLU A 250 -9.70 0.47 22.25
C GLU A 250 -9.31 -0.28 20.96
N LEU A 251 -10.17 -0.20 19.95
CA LEU A 251 -9.96 -0.92 18.70
C LEU A 251 -8.96 -0.19 17.78
N PRO A 252 -8.02 -0.92 17.15
CA PRO A 252 -7.21 -0.36 16.09
C PRO A 252 -8.11 0.02 14.90
N HIS A 253 -7.67 1.00 14.11
CA HIS A 253 -8.44 1.51 12.96
C HIS A 253 -8.83 0.47 11.90
N CYS A 254 -8.21 -0.71 11.90
CA CYS A 254 -8.52 -1.80 10.97
C CYS A 254 -9.60 -2.77 11.47
N LEU A 255 -10.04 -2.66 12.73
CA LEU A 255 -11.08 -3.48 13.33
C LEU A 255 -12.31 -2.64 13.67
N HIS A 256 -13.49 -3.17 13.37
CA HIS A 256 -14.77 -2.56 13.70
C HIS A 256 -15.69 -3.58 14.37
N TYR A 257 -16.62 -3.09 15.17
CA TYR A 257 -17.63 -3.94 15.78
C TYR A 257 -18.47 -4.63 14.70
N SER A 258 -18.73 -5.92 14.87
CA SER A 258 -19.58 -6.71 13.99
C SER A 258 -20.68 -7.38 14.82
N GLU A 259 -21.92 -7.28 14.35
CA GLU A 259 -23.09 -7.87 15.00
C GLU A 259 -23.28 -9.36 14.63
N GLU A 260 -22.59 -9.85 13.59
CA GLU A 260 -22.83 -11.18 13.02
C GLU A 260 -21.55 -12.03 12.92
N CYS A 261 -21.54 -13.17 13.61
CA CYS A 261 -20.57 -14.24 13.37
C CYS A 261 -21.05 -15.10 12.18
N THR A 262 -20.59 -14.77 10.97
CA THR A 262 -20.93 -15.49 9.73
C THR A 262 -19.83 -16.46 9.28
N LEU A 263 -18.96 -16.92 10.20
CA LEU A 263 -18.03 -18.00 9.87
C LEU A 263 -18.81 -19.31 9.84
N ASP A 264 -18.79 -19.98 8.68
CA ASP A 264 -19.37 -21.31 8.49
C ASP A 264 -18.95 -22.23 9.64
N GLN A 265 -19.93 -22.60 10.47
CA GLN A 265 -19.76 -23.35 11.71
C GLN A 265 -19.40 -24.81 11.40
N GLU A 266 -18.12 -25.14 11.21
CA GLU A 266 -17.59 -26.52 11.31
C GLU A 266 -16.15 -26.54 11.89
N LEU A 267 -15.84 -25.66 12.84
CA LEU A 267 -14.63 -25.78 13.64
C LEU A 267 -15.02 -26.22 15.05
N ASP A 268 -14.85 -27.51 15.36
CA ASP A 268 -14.93 -28.06 16.71
C ASP A 268 -13.77 -27.47 17.54
N ILE A 269 -14.03 -26.37 18.24
CA ILE A 269 -13.06 -25.78 19.17
C ILE A 269 -13.36 -26.35 20.57
N GLU A 270 -12.43 -27.13 21.12
CA GLU A 270 -12.51 -27.66 22.49
C GLU A 270 -12.38 -26.51 23.52
N GLY A 271 -13.47 -26.14 24.21
CA GLY A 271 -13.46 -25.18 25.33
C GLY A 271 -14.84 -24.68 25.77
N GLU A 272 -14.96 -24.22 27.02
CA GLU A 272 -16.16 -23.52 27.52
C GLU A 272 -16.26 -22.12 26.89
N TYR A 273 -17.39 -21.81 26.27
CA TYR A 273 -17.64 -20.49 25.69
C TYR A 273 -18.14 -19.50 26.76
N PRO A 274 -17.63 -18.26 26.80
CA PRO A 274 -18.25 -17.20 27.59
C PRO A 274 -19.67 -16.92 27.07
N GLU A 275 -20.63 -16.74 28.00
CA GLU A 275 -22.07 -16.57 27.73
C GLU A 275 -22.39 -15.33 26.89
N SER A 276 -21.50 -14.33 26.87
CA SER A 276 -21.61 -13.15 26.02
C SER A 276 -20.28 -12.85 25.31
N GLN A 277 -20.35 -12.72 23.98
CA GLN A 277 -19.21 -12.43 23.13
C GLN A 277 -19.48 -11.18 22.30
N THR A 278 -18.45 -10.36 22.18
CA THR A 278 -18.40 -9.26 21.22
C THR A 278 -17.52 -9.68 20.06
N PHE A 279 -17.97 -9.41 18.83
CA PHE A 279 -17.24 -9.75 17.62
C PHE A 279 -16.65 -8.48 17.00
N PHE A 280 -15.40 -8.59 16.58
CA PHE A 280 -14.69 -7.55 15.86
C PHE A 280 -14.22 -8.09 14.52
N GLU A 281 -14.38 -7.29 13.47
CA GLU A 281 -14.04 -7.68 12.12
C GLU A 281 -13.06 -6.69 11.49
N GLY A 282 -12.09 -7.20 10.74
CA GLY A 282 -11.22 -6.39 9.92
C GLY A 282 -10.70 -7.10 8.68
N VAL A 283 -10.18 -6.32 7.74
CA VAL A 283 -9.55 -6.82 6.52
C VAL A 283 -8.04 -6.55 6.57
N PHE A 284 -7.25 -7.60 6.32
CA PHE A 284 -5.80 -7.58 6.35
C PHE A 284 -5.23 -8.00 4.99
N TYR A 285 -4.08 -7.43 4.62
CA TYR A 285 -3.44 -7.62 3.31
C TYR A 285 -1.98 -8.11 3.39
N ASN A 286 -1.40 -8.14 4.59
CA ASN A 286 0.02 -8.45 4.79
C ASN A 286 0.20 -9.57 5.82
N TYR A 287 -0.22 -9.29 7.05
CA TYR A 287 -0.13 -10.26 8.12
C TYR A 287 -1.07 -9.88 9.27
N PHE A 288 -1.43 -10.88 10.06
CA PHE A 288 -2.05 -10.73 11.36
C PHE A 288 -1.21 -11.49 12.40
N SER A 289 -0.88 -10.83 13.50
CA SER A 289 0.03 -11.39 14.49
C SER A 289 -0.53 -11.33 15.91
N ILE A 290 -0.37 -12.41 16.66
CA ILE A 290 -0.63 -12.50 18.12
C ILE A 290 0.67 -12.94 18.81
N GLY A 291 0.94 -12.42 20.01
CA GLY A 291 2.09 -12.79 20.83
C GLY A 291 3.25 -11.79 20.73
N MET A 292 4.49 -12.29 20.77
CA MET A 292 5.68 -11.45 20.93
C MET A 292 5.88 -10.44 19.77
N ASP A 293 5.61 -10.82 18.52
CA ASP A 293 5.69 -9.91 17.35
C ASP A 293 4.71 -8.73 17.50
N ALA A 294 3.48 -9.05 17.93
CA ALA A 294 2.45 -8.05 18.19
C ALA A 294 2.82 -7.13 19.36
N GLN A 295 3.42 -7.67 20.42
CA GLN A 295 3.88 -6.88 21.57
C GLN A 295 5.00 -5.91 21.20
N VAL A 296 5.96 -6.34 20.38
CA VAL A 296 7.04 -5.47 19.85
C VAL A 296 6.45 -4.36 18.97
N ALA A 297 5.53 -4.71 18.06
CA ALA A 297 4.84 -3.75 17.21
C ALA A 297 4.01 -2.75 18.01
N TYR A 298 3.30 -3.21 19.04
CA TYR A 298 2.53 -2.38 19.96
C TYR A 298 3.43 -1.42 20.74
N GLY A 299 4.53 -1.92 21.34
CA GLY A 299 5.47 -1.09 22.08
C GLY A 299 6.12 -0.01 21.22
N PHE A 300 6.48 -0.35 19.98
CA PHE A 300 6.99 0.63 19.02
C PHE A 300 5.93 1.68 18.63
N HIS A 301 4.69 1.26 18.38
CA HIS A 301 3.59 2.16 18.04
C HIS A 301 3.31 3.14 19.18
N HIS A 302 3.17 2.64 20.40
CA HIS A 302 2.94 3.44 21.60
C HIS A 302 4.06 4.48 21.82
N LEU A 303 5.33 4.10 21.66
CA LEU A 303 6.45 5.03 21.76
C LEU A 303 6.37 6.14 20.69
N ARG A 304 5.94 5.81 19.48
CA ARG A 304 5.80 6.78 18.40
C ARG A 304 4.71 7.81 18.70
N ASP A 305 3.66 7.39 19.39
CA ASP A 305 2.55 8.27 19.78
C ASP A 305 2.92 9.13 21.00
N GLU A 306 3.57 8.56 22.02
CA GLU A 306 4.05 9.31 23.19
C GLU A 306 5.20 10.28 22.87
N LYS A 307 6.16 9.83 22.05
CA LYS A 307 7.43 10.54 21.77
C LYS A 307 7.70 10.61 20.26
N PRO A 308 6.87 11.33 19.50
CA PRO A 308 6.99 11.42 18.04
C PRO A 308 8.34 12.01 17.59
N TYR A 309 9.03 12.77 18.45
CA TYR A 309 10.35 13.32 18.16
C TYR A 309 11.47 12.28 18.03
N LEU A 310 11.32 11.10 18.65
CA LEU A 310 12.27 9.99 18.52
C LEU A 310 12.07 9.20 17.21
N ALA A 311 10.85 9.24 16.68
CA ALA A 311 10.39 8.41 15.57
C ALA A 311 10.10 9.22 14.28
N GLN A 312 10.90 10.26 14.02
CA GLN A 312 10.69 11.17 12.88
C GLN A 312 11.18 10.61 11.53
N GLY A 313 12.04 9.59 11.56
CA GLY A 313 12.75 9.12 10.36
C GLY A 313 12.70 7.59 10.20
N PRO A 314 12.71 7.07 8.96
CA PRO A 314 12.71 5.62 8.72
C PRO A 314 13.88 4.87 9.36
N ILE A 315 15.06 5.50 9.45
CA ILE A 315 16.25 4.89 10.08
C ILE A 315 16.04 4.80 11.59
N SER A 316 15.66 5.89 12.25
CA SER A 316 15.37 5.92 13.68
C SER A 316 14.26 4.93 14.04
N ASN A 317 13.20 4.88 13.24
CA ASN A 317 12.10 3.94 13.42
C ASN A 317 12.57 2.48 13.38
N LYS A 318 13.42 2.12 12.41
CA LYS A 318 13.98 0.77 12.30
C LYS A 318 14.91 0.42 13.46
N LEU A 319 15.73 1.37 13.93
CA LEU A 319 16.62 1.16 15.07
C LEU A 319 15.83 0.94 16.36
N ILE A 320 14.82 1.78 16.61
CA ILE A 320 13.95 1.66 17.78
C ILE A 320 13.20 0.32 17.75
N TYR A 321 12.59 -0.02 16.61
CA TYR A 321 11.89 -1.29 16.45
C TYR A 321 12.82 -2.50 16.68
N SER A 322 14.05 -2.44 16.16
CA SER A 322 15.07 -3.46 16.41
C SER A 322 15.44 -3.54 17.90
N GLY A 323 15.52 -2.41 18.59
CA GLY A 323 15.76 -2.33 20.03
C GLY A 323 14.67 -3.05 20.85
N TYR A 324 13.39 -2.81 20.53
CA TYR A 324 12.29 -3.54 21.16
C TYR A 324 12.33 -5.05 20.87
N GLY A 325 12.70 -5.45 19.65
CA GLY A 325 12.89 -6.86 19.31
C GLY A 325 13.99 -7.53 20.14
N CYS A 326 15.11 -6.82 20.38
CA CYS A 326 16.20 -7.31 21.21
C CYS A 326 15.83 -7.37 22.71
N SER A 327 15.09 -6.39 23.23
CA SER A 327 14.70 -6.38 24.66
C SER A 327 13.68 -7.44 25.02
N GLN A 328 12.87 -7.88 24.05
CA GLN A 328 11.87 -8.92 24.20
C GLN A 328 12.41 -10.34 23.95
N GLY A 329 13.73 -10.51 23.85
CA GLY A 329 14.37 -11.83 23.90
C GLY A 329 14.46 -12.60 22.57
N TRP A 330 14.19 -11.96 21.41
CA TRP A 330 14.32 -12.57 20.08
C TRP A 330 15.71 -13.19 19.82
N PHE A 331 16.75 -12.65 20.47
CA PHE A 331 18.14 -13.11 20.35
C PHE A 331 18.73 -13.64 21.67
N PHE A 332 17.99 -13.59 22.78
CA PHE A 332 18.53 -13.85 24.13
C PHE A 332 17.68 -14.81 24.99
N THR A 333 16.79 -15.61 24.39
CA THR A 333 16.13 -16.70 25.11
C THR A 333 16.97 -17.98 25.02
N PRO A 334 17.53 -18.50 26.14
CA PRO A 334 18.05 -19.86 26.16
C PRO A 334 16.86 -20.81 26.01
N CYS A 335 17.05 -21.91 25.28
CA CYS A 335 16.09 -23.02 25.20
C CYS A 335 15.51 -23.35 26.58
N MET A 336 14.26 -22.95 26.84
CA MET A 336 13.50 -23.41 28.00
C MET A 336 12.61 -24.57 27.55
N SER A 337 12.77 -25.69 28.23
CA SER A 337 12.34 -27.03 27.82
C SER A 337 10.88 -27.38 28.19
N ASP A 338 10.06 -26.40 28.57
CA ASP A 338 8.73 -26.66 29.13
C ASP A 338 7.60 -26.47 28.08
N PRO A 339 6.81 -27.52 27.76
CA PRO A 339 5.79 -27.44 26.73
C PRO A 339 4.54 -26.64 27.11
N ASP A 340 4.24 -26.45 28.39
CA ASP A 340 3.01 -25.77 28.84
C ASP A 340 3.10 -24.22 28.78
N LEU A 341 4.30 -23.67 28.64
CA LEU A 341 4.54 -22.23 28.40
C LEU A 341 4.53 -21.86 26.90
N ARG A 342 4.17 -22.80 26.01
CA ARG A 342 4.18 -22.60 24.55
C ARG A 342 3.02 -21.77 24.00
N PHE A 343 2.07 -21.31 24.82
CA PHE A 343 1.05 -20.33 24.38
C PHE A 343 1.62 -18.93 24.08
N GLY A 344 2.91 -18.68 24.38
CA GLY A 344 3.66 -17.49 23.92
C GLY A 344 4.25 -17.60 22.51
N ARG A 345 3.82 -18.57 21.68
CA ARG A 345 4.28 -18.67 20.30
C ARG A 345 3.62 -17.58 19.45
N SER A 346 4.43 -16.70 18.87
CA SER A 346 3.98 -15.74 17.88
C SER A 346 3.21 -16.47 16.77
N LEU A 347 1.90 -16.28 16.71
CA LEU A 347 1.11 -16.68 15.55
C LEU A 347 1.22 -15.54 14.58
N LYS A 348 1.88 -15.74 13.42
CA LYS A 348 1.89 -14.77 12.33
C LYS A 348 1.28 -15.42 11.11
N LEU A 349 0.05 -15.01 10.83
CA LEU A 349 -0.65 -15.31 9.60
C LEU A 349 -0.08 -14.37 8.53
N VAL A 350 0.47 -14.91 7.44
CA VAL A 350 1.10 -14.17 6.31
C VAL A 350 0.41 -14.53 5.01
#